data_AF-A0A522B2Z0-F1
#
_entry.id   AF-A0A522B2Z0-F1
#
_cell.length_a   1.000
_cell.length_b   1.000
_cell.length_c   1.000
_cell.angle_alpha   90.00
_cell.angle_beta   90.00
_cell.angle_gamma   90.00
#
_symmetry.space_group_name_H-M   'P 1'
#
loop_
_entity.id
_entity.type
_entity.pdbx_description
1 polymer ?
#
loop_
_entity_poly.entity_id
_entity_poly.type
_entity_poly.pdbx_seq_one_letter_code
_entity_poly.pdbx_strand_id
1 'polypeptide(L)'
;MAPLDDRFRRNLERILARSGRSRRGLSAAFGRDSGYVTALLDPSRPARARPTPTDLLRASDELGIPFVELLELLWDVPVERLVDELIALGRAAPPDAATRGLTSADRAELAAFRAYLADRAARRQR
;
A
#
# COMPACT_ATOMS: atom_id res chain seq x y z
N MET A 1 6.54 -1.98 24.93
CA MET A 1 6.32 -1.14 23.73
C MET A 1 5.04 -1.59 23.06
N ALA A 2 4.24 -0.65 22.54
CA ALA A 2 2.90 -0.97 22.05
C ALA A 2 2.94 -1.87 20.80
N PRO A 3 2.02 -2.86 20.66
CA PRO A 3 1.99 -3.78 19.51
C PRO A 3 1.91 -3.09 18.14
N LEU A 4 1.32 -1.89 18.11
CA LEU A 4 1.14 -1.07 16.92
C LEU A 4 2.46 -0.52 16.36
N ASP A 5 3.46 -0.25 17.22
CA ASP A 5 4.74 0.27 16.75
C ASP A 5 5.61 -0.84 16.16
N ASP A 6 5.50 -2.06 16.68
CA ASP A 6 6.25 -3.19 16.14
C ASP A 6 5.72 -3.62 14.76
N ARG A 7 4.40 -3.57 14.55
CA ARG A 7 3.80 -3.81 13.22
C ARG A 7 4.24 -2.74 12.21
N PHE A 8 4.22 -1.47 12.61
CA PHE A 8 4.69 -0.37 11.77
C PHE A 8 6.14 -0.58 11.34
N ARG A 9 7.05 -0.88 12.29
CA ARG A 9 8.47 -1.12 11.98
C ARG A 9 8.66 -2.28 11.01
N ARG A 10 7.99 -3.42 11.24
CA ARG A 10 8.03 -4.57 10.32
C ARG A 10 7.55 -4.21 8.91
N ASN A 11 6.48 -3.43 8.80
CA ASN A 11 5.97 -3.00 7.50
C ASN A 11 6.93 -2.02 6.80
N LEU A 12 7.57 -1.13 7.55
CA LEU A 12 8.59 -0.23 7.04
C LEU A 12 9.84 -0.99 6.55
N GLU A 13 10.26 -2.04 7.27
CA GLU A 13 11.33 -2.94 6.82
C GLU A 13 10.96 -3.71 5.56
N ARG A 14 9.71 -4.17 5.43
CA ARG A 14 9.22 -4.80 4.21
C ARG A 14 9.25 -3.86 3.01
N ILE A 15 8.91 -2.58 3.21
CA ILE A 15 9.00 -1.56 2.15
C ILE A 15 10.47 -1.33 1.74
N LEU A 16 11.40 -1.27 2.69
CA LEU A 16 12.84 -1.19 2.39
C LEU A 16 13.30 -2.38 1.54
N ALA A 17 12.95 -3.59 1.95
CA ALA A 17 13.33 -4.81 1.24
C ALA A 17 12.76 -4.85 -0.18
N ARG A 18 11.47 -4.53 -0.34
CA ARG A 18 10.80 -4.54 -1.66
C ARG A 18 11.31 -3.44 -2.59
N SER A 19 11.55 -2.24 -2.07
CA SER A 19 11.99 -1.11 -2.88
C SER A 19 13.46 -1.19 -3.29
N GLY A 20 14.26 -2.03 -2.64
CA GLY A 20 15.72 -2.10 -2.85
C GLY A 20 16.45 -0.81 -2.46
N ARG A 21 15.79 0.11 -1.74
CA ARG A 21 16.37 1.39 -1.33
C ARG A 21 17.10 1.25 0.00
N SER A 22 18.15 2.07 0.17
CA SER A 22 18.75 2.28 1.48
C SER A 22 17.78 3.04 2.40
N ARG A 23 18.00 2.99 3.72
CA ARG A 23 17.22 3.79 4.69
C ARG A 23 17.24 5.28 4.35
N ARG A 24 18.39 5.80 3.94
CA ARG A 24 18.54 7.19 3.46
C ARG A 24 17.73 7.44 2.19
N GLY A 25 17.77 6.50 1.24
CA GLY A 25 16.98 6.58 0.01
C GLY A 25 15.48 6.57 0.27
N LEU A 26 15.02 5.74 1.22
CA LEU A 26 13.61 5.72 1.61
C LEU A 26 13.21 7.00 2.37
N SER A 27 14.06 7.55 3.22
CA SER A 27 13.82 8.87 3.82
C SER A 27 13.64 9.96 2.75
N ALA A 28 14.48 9.93 1.70
CA ALA A 28 14.38 10.87 0.59
C ALA A 28 13.09 10.68 -0.23
N ALA A 29 12.64 9.44 -0.43
CA ALA A 29 11.36 9.15 -1.10
C ALA A 29 10.16 9.71 -0.31
N PHE A 30 10.22 9.69 1.03
CA PHE A 30 9.24 10.38 1.87
C PHE A 30 9.40 11.92 1.87
N GLY A 31 10.43 12.48 1.24
CA GLY A 31 10.74 13.91 1.28
C GLY A 31 11.25 14.39 2.65
N ARG A 32 11.88 13.50 3.43
CA ARG A 32 12.34 13.77 4.81
C ARG A 32 13.87 13.78 4.91
N ASP A 33 14.35 14.18 6.09
CA ASP A 33 15.79 14.20 6.42
C ASP A 33 16.40 12.79 6.37
N SER A 34 17.69 12.68 6.08
CA SER A 34 18.36 11.38 5.86
C SER A 34 18.26 10.41 7.04
N GLY A 35 18.08 10.92 8.26
CA GLY A 35 17.96 10.12 9.48
C GLY A 35 16.54 9.65 9.79
N TYR A 36 15.54 10.11 9.04
CA TYR A 36 14.13 9.91 9.35
C TYR A 36 13.72 8.43 9.49
N VAL A 37 13.95 7.60 8.47
CA VAL A 37 13.63 6.16 8.50
C VAL A 37 14.43 5.42 9.57
N THR A 38 15.71 5.78 9.76
CA THR A 38 16.53 5.18 10.81
C THR A 38 15.94 5.46 12.20
N ALA A 39 15.47 6.69 12.44
CA ALA A 39 14.84 7.05 13.71
C ALA A 39 13.50 6.33 13.92
N LEU A 40 12.72 6.09 12.87
CA LEU A 40 11.46 5.34 12.95
C LEU A 40 11.67 3.85 13.29
N LEU A 41 12.76 3.26 12.78
CA LEU A 41 13.09 1.86 13.03
C LEU A 41 13.77 1.63 14.39
N ASP A 42 14.32 2.67 15.01
CA ASP A 42 15.03 2.56 16.28
C ASP A 42 14.04 2.43 17.45
N PRO A 43 13.94 1.27 18.13
CA PRO A 43 13.02 1.06 19.23
C PRO A 43 13.45 1.80 20.51
N SER A 44 14.71 2.21 20.61
CA SER A 44 15.28 2.90 21.78
C SER A 44 15.04 4.42 21.75
N ARG A 45 14.60 4.96 20.61
CA ARG A 45 14.36 6.40 20.44
C ARG A 45 12.92 6.79 20.75
N PRO A 46 12.70 8.05 21.20
CA PRO A 46 11.37 8.64 21.25
C PRO A 46 10.70 8.53 19.87
N ALA A 47 9.42 8.15 19.86
CA ALA A 47 8.65 7.97 18.64
C ALA A 47 8.70 9.25 17.78
N ARG A 48 9.24 9.15 16.57
CA ARG A 48 9.08 10.19 15.55
C ARG A 48 7.67 10.15 15.00
N ALA A 49 7.20 11.30 14.52
CA ALA A 49 5.97 11.36 13.73
C ALA A 49 6.07 10.41 12.54
N ARG A 50 5.06 9.55 12.39
CA ARG A 50 4.91 8.65 11.24
C ARG A 50 4.76 9.46 9.94
N PRO A 51 5.02 8.87 8.76
CA PRO A 51 4.88 9.57 7.50
C PRO A 51 3.44 10.05 7.34
N THR A 52 3.25 11.31 6.97
CA THR A 52 1.94 11.91 6.66
C THR A 52 1.41 11.38 5.32
N PRO A 53 0.11 11.54 5.01
CA PRO A 53 -0.43 11.16 3.71
C PRO A 53 0.31 11.82 2.53
N THR A 54 0.77 13.07 2.68
CA THR A 54 1.60 13.74 1.67
C THR A 54 2.96 13.06 1.49
N ASP A 55 3.61 12.62 2.57
CA ASP A 55 4.87 11.88 2.49
C ASP A 55 4.67 10.54 1.77
N LEU A 56 3.55 9.85 2.06
CA LEU A 56 3.20 8.58 1.43
C LEU A 56 2.89 8.73 -0.05
N LEU A 57 2.19 9.80 -0.45
CA LEU A 57 1.92 10.08 -1.86
C LEU A 57 3.21 10.29 -2.63
N ARG A 58 4.14 11.07 -2.07
CA ARG A 58 5.47 11.27 -2.66
C ARG A 58 6.26 9.96 -2.77
N ALA A 59 6.24 9.16 -1.72
CA ALA A 59 6.90 7.85 -1.73
C ALA A 59 6.26 6.89 -2.74
N SER A 60 4.94 6.98 -2.95
CA SER A 60 4.26 6.20 -3.98
C SER A 60 4.84 6.50 -5.36
N ASP A 61 4.97 7.79 -5.70
CA ASP A 61 5.51 8.23 -6.99
C ASP A 61 6.98 7.80 -7.18
N GLU A 62 7.81 7.93 -6.15
CA GLU A 62 9.25 7.63 -6.19
C GLU A 62 9.59 6.12 -6.16
N LEU A 63 8.74 5.31 -5.53
CA LEU A 63 8.98 3.89 -5.31
C LEU A 63 8.19 3.00 -6.28
N GLY A 64 7.20 3.55 -6.99
CA GLY A 64 6.25 2.76 -7.80
C GLY A 64 5.38 1.82 -6.96
N ILE A 65 5.21 2.11 -5.67
CA ILE A 65 4.32 1.37 -4.76
C ILE A 65 3.02 2.15 -4.67
N PRO A 66 1.84 1.56 -4.95
CA PRO A 66 0.58 2.30 -4.90
C PRO A 66 0.34 3.00 -3.55
N PHE A 67 -0.11 4.25 -3.59
CA PHE A 67 -0.43 5.05 -2.40
C PHE A 67 -1.37 4.33 -1.42
N VAL A 68 -2.42 3.67 -1.92
CA VAL A 68 -3.37 2.89 -1.11
C VAL A 68 -2.70 1.72 -0.41
N GLU A 69 -1.69 1.10 -1.04
CA GLU A 69 -0.90 0.04 -0.43
C GLU A 69 -0.05 0.61 0.71
N LEU A 70 0.57 1.79 0.51
CA LEU A 70 1.35 2.45 1.56
C LEU A 70 0.49 2.88 2.76
N LEU A 71 -0.74 3.35 2.52
CA LEU A 71 -1.71 3.65 3.58
C LEU A 71 -2.07 2.41 4.39
N GLU A 72 -2.37 1.30 3.74
CA GLU A 72 -2.66 0.06 4.45
C GLU A 72 -1.46 -0.43 5.26
N LEU A 73 -0.27 -0.43 4.65
CA LEU A 73 0.95 -0.90 5.29
C LEU A 73 1.39 -0.06 6.49
N LEU A 74 1.31 1.27 6.40
CA LEU A 74 1.90 2.17 7.41
C LEU A 74 0.87 2.83 8.33
N TRP A 75 -0.38 2.93 7.89
CA TRP A 75 -1.46 3.57 8.62
C TRP A 75 -2.58 2.60 9.03
N ASP A 76 -2.47 1.32 8.67
CA ASP A 76 -3.46 0.29 9.02
C ASP A 76 -4.88 0.66 8.55
N VAL A 77 -4.96 1.32 7.39
CA VAL A 77 -6.20 1.68 6.72
C VAL A 77 -6.49 0.60 5.66
N PRO A 78 -7.44 -0.32 5.88
CA PRO A 78 -7.75 -1.37 4.92
C PRO A 78 -8.22 -0.79 3.60
N VAL A 79 -7.76 -1.35 2.49
CA VAL A 79 -8.13 -0.89 1.15
C VAL A 79 -9.62 -1.05 0.89
N GLU A 80 -10.23 -2.14 1.38
CA GLU A 80 -11.66 -2.41 1.24
C GLU A 80 -12.49 -1.30 1.88
N ARG A 81 -12.10 -0.88 3.09
CA ARG A 81 -12.78 0.21 3.79
C ARG A 81 -12.69 1.53 3.02
N LEU A 82 -11.53 1.86 2.44
CA LEU A 82 -11.38 3.06 1.60
C LEU A 82 -12.27 3.00 0.35
N VAL A 83 -12.34 1.84 -0.29
CA VAL A 83 -13.20 1.64 -1.47
C VAL A 83 -14.67 1.80 -1.09
N ASP A 84 -15.11 1.21 0.02
CA ASP A 84 -16.47 1.34 0.52
C ASP A 84 -16.84 2.80 0.85
N GLU A 85 -15.93 3.53 1.51
CA GLU A 85 -16.11 4.96 1.81
C GLU A 85 -16.20 5.80 0.51
N LEU A 86 -15.37 5.51 -0.49
CA LEU A 86 -15.43 6.20 -1.79
C LEU A 86 -16.72 5.88 -2.57
N ILE A 87 -17.22 4.64 -2.49
CA ILE A 87 -18.51 4.24 -3.07
C ILE A 87 -19.64 5.01 -2.36
N ALA A 88 -19.63 5.05 -1.02
CA ALA A 88 -20.63 5.78 -0.23
C ALA A 88 -20.64 7.29 -0.55
N LEU A 89 -19.48 7.87 -0.86
CA LEU A 89 -19.35 9.26 -1.30
C LEU A 89 -19.69 9.49 -2.78
N GLY A 90 -20.05 8.45 -3.53
CA GLY A 90 -20.32 8.53 -4.97
C GLY A 90 -19.09 8.88 -5.81
N ARG A 91 -17.88 8.69 -5.27
CA ARG A 91 -16.59 8.97 -5.94
C ARG A 91 -15.98 7.73 -6.58
N ALA A 92 -16.49 6.55 -6.23
CA ALA A 92 -16.18 5.29 -6.88
C ALA A 92 -17.48 4.57 -7.27
N ALA A 93 -17.42 3.78 -8.34
CA ALA A 93 -18.51 2.92 -8.76
C ALA A 93 -18.35 1.56 -8.06
N PRO A 94 -19.43 0.94 -7.55
CA PRO A 94 -19.34 -0.42 -7.04
C PRO A 94 -18.82 -1.36 -8.16
N PRO A 95 -18.19 -2.50 -7.81
CA PRO A 95 -17.62 -3.43 -8.80
C PRO A 95 -18.63 -3.84 -9.89
N ASP A 96 -19.89 -4.00 -9.51
CA ASP A 96 -20.99 -4.35 -10.42
C ASP A 96 -21.48 -3.18 -11.26
N ALA A 97 -21.20 -1.93 -10.83
CA ALA A 97 -21.43 -0.74 -11.62
C ALA A 97 -20.38 -0.56 -12.71
N ALA A 98 -19.10 -0.85 -12.40
CA ALA A 98 -18.01 -0.78 -13.37
C ALA A 98 -18.18 -1.80 -14.51
N THR A 99 -18.90 -2.89 -14.27
CA THR A 99 -19.16 -3.96 -15.24
C THR A 99 -20.59 -3.93 -15.81
N ARG A 100 -21.40 -2.92 -15.45
CA ARG A 100 -22.84 -2.86 -15.78
C ARG A 100 -23.12 -2.78 -17.29
N GLY A 101 -22.13 -2.35 -18.08
CA GLY A 101 -22.19 -2.32 -19.55
C GLY A 101 -21.55 -3.53 -20.25
N LEU A 102 -20.96 -4.47 -19.52
CA LEU A 102 -20.32 -5.65 -20.11
C LEU A 102 -21.38 -6.61 -20.65
N THR A 103 -21.09 -7.21 -21.80
CA THR A 103 -21.86 -8.34 -22.31
C THR A 103 -21.60 -9.59 -21.48
N SER A 104 -22.37 -10.66 -21.71
CA SER A 104 -22.09 -11.96 -21.09
C SER A 104 -20.72 -12.52 -21.50
N ALA A 105 -20.29 -12.28 -22.75
CA ALA A 105 -18.98 -12.67 -23.25
C ALA A 105 -17.86 -11.93 -22.51
N ASP A 106 -17.96 -10.61 -22.38
CA ASP A 106 -16.97 -9.80 -21.66
C ASP A 106 -16.87 -10.19 -20.18
N ARG A 107 -18.01 -10.55 -19.55
CA ARG A 107 -18.02 -11.06 -18.17
C ARG A 107 -17.31 -12.41 -18.05
N ALA A 108 -17.48 -13.31 -19.01
CA ALA A 108 -16.78 -14.59 -19.05
C ALA A 108 -15.27 -14.41 -19.25
N GLU A 109 -14.87 -13.49 -20.13
CA GLU A 109 -13.46 -13.17 -20.37
C GLU A 109 -12.81 -12.55 -19.14
N LEU A 110 -13.47 -11.60 -18.49
CA LEU A 110 -12.99 -10.99 -17.25
C LEU A 110 -12.84 -12.03 -16.13
N ALA A 111 -13.79 -12.97 -16.01
CA ALA A 111 -13.71 -14.06 -15.04
C ALA A 111 -12.53 -15.00 -15.34
N ALA A 112 -12.32 -15.37 -16.61
CA ALA A 112 -11.18 -16.19 -17.03
C ALA A 112 -9.85 -15.48 -16.75
N PHE A 113 -9.76 -14.19 -17.02
CA PHE A 113 -8.56 -13.40 -16.75
C PHE A 113 -8.26 -13.30 -15.24
N ARG A 114 -9.28 -13.08 -14.40
CA ARG A 114 -9.13 -13.10 -12.94
C ARG A 114 -8.64 -14.47 -12.44
N ALA A 115 -9.20 -15.56 -12.97
CA ALA A 115 -8.76 -16.92 -12.62
C ALA A 115 -7.30 -17.18 -13.00
N TYR A 116 -6.89 -16.74 -14.19
CA TYR A 116 -5.51 -16.81 -14.64
C TYR A 116 -4.56 -16.04 -13.71
N LEU A 117 -4.91 -14.81 -13.31
CA LEU A 117 -4.09 -14.01 -12.40
C LEU A 117 -3.95 -14.67 -11.03
N ALA A 118 -5.01 -15.28 -10.50
CA ALA A 118 -4.98 -15.98 -9.23
C ALA A 118 -4.05 -17.21 -9.27
N ASP A 119 -4.14 -18.04 -10.31
CA ASP A 119 -3.25 -19.19 -10.52
C ASP A 119 -1.78 -18.75 -10.68
N ARG A 120 -1.54 -17.70 -11.46
CA ARG A 120 -0.19 -17.13 -11.63
C ARG A 120 0.40 -16.62 -10.31
N ALA A 121 -0.41 -16.00 -9.45
CA ALA A 121 0.04 -15.52 -8.14
C ALA A 121 0.39 -16.69 -7.20
N ALA A 122 -0.43 -17.75 -7.17
CA ALA A 122 -0.16 -18.95 -6.37
C ALA A 122 1.14 -19.65 -6.77
N ARG A 123 1.47 -19.68 -8.07
CA ARG A 123 2.74 -20.26 -8.56
C ARG A 123 3.98 -19.45 -8.19
N ARG A 124 3.85 -18.16 -7.93
CA ARG A 124 4.97 -17.30 -7.50
C ARG A 124 5.30 -17.40 -6.01
N GLN A 125 4.41 -17.98 -5.22
CA GLN A 125 4.56 -18.15 -3.77
C GLN A 125 5.06 -19.56 -3.37
N ARG A 126 5.24 -20.45 -4.36
CA ARG A 126 5.88 -21.77 -4.22
C ARG A 126 7.32 -21.69 -4.69
#